data_AF-A0A445A628-F1
#
_entry.id   AF-A0A445A628-F1
#
_cell.length_a   1.000
_cell.length_b   1.000
_cell.length_c   1.000
_cell.angle_alpha   90.00
_cell.angle_beta   90.00
_cell.angle_gamma   90.00
#
_symmetry.space_group_name_H-M   'P 1'
#
loop_
_entity.id
_entity.type
_entity.pdbx_description
1 polymer ?
#
loop_
_entity_poly.entity_id
_entity_poly.type
_entity_poly.pdbx_seq_one_letter_code
_entity_poly.pdbx_strand_id
1 'polypeptide(L)'
;MFNSEGKNSDGSTSNDSCGYYYASDDEWDEDEGLECYEGCESGEKSVGDAVDGNRSGGADDVAEGGLSRPVDTQDFSGKEFATEEDAYAAYKEFAKLRGFGVRKGDVARVNGVLIRRDFFCHRQGTRHPKHYDRPERVREERLESCTDCKATLKIYYDMQHSVWRVRTIVDEHNHELAPTVFTHFLPSHQKMSDDNKAQVDSFKQFGSSTSKIMAYMAGQSGGYGMLRFTKREELRRTQKKKSFASELKFGLNSSLNKKLIEKNKNPRS
;
A
#
# COMPACT_ATOMS: atom_id res chain seq x y z
N MET A 1 58.08 18.75 -37.09
CA MET A 1 57.85 19.89 -38.00
C MET A 1 56.44 19.75 -38.52
N PHE A 2 55.42 20.55 -38.21
CA PHE A 2 55.26 21.76 -37.40
C PHE A 2 53.82 21.73 -36.83
N ASN A 3 53.67 22.27 -35.62
CA ASN A 3 52.40 22.69 -35.04
C ASN A 3 51.94 24.04 -35.60
N SER A 4 50.73 24.42 -35.16
CA SER A 4 50.11 25.75 -35.08
C SER A 4 49.16 26.11 -36.23
N GLU A 5 48.03 26.77 -36.03
CA GLU A 5 47.13 27.14 -34.91
C GLU A 5 46.01 27.95 -35.59
N GLY A 6 44.80 28.02 -35.02
CA GLY A 6 43.82 29.02 -35.49
C GLY A 6 42.36 28.74 -35.16
N LYS A 7 41.97 29.08 -33.93
CA LYS A 7 40.59 29.18 -33.44
C LYS A 7 39.79 30.21 -34.24
N ASN A 8 38.47 30.03 -34.32
CA ASN A 8 37.47 31.04 -34.01
C ASN A 8 36.12 30.37 -33.73
N SER A 9 35.36 31.02 -32.87
CA SER A 9 34.25 30.53 -32.07
C SER A 9 32.89 31.00 -32.60
N ASP A 10 31.83 30.51 -31.93
CA ASP A 10 30.53 31.15 -31.67
C ASP A 10 29.30 30.53 -32.35
N GLY A 11 28.41 30.00 -31.50
CA GLY A 11 26.99 30.37 -31.56
C GLY A 11 25.97 29.30 -32.00
N SER A 12 25.24 28.78 -31.01
CA SER A 12 23.77 28.55 -31.04
C SER A 12 23.23 27.38 -31.90
N THR A 13 22.23 26.58 -31.52
CA THR A 13 21.26 26.58 -30.40
C THR A 13 20.64 25.18 -30.36
N SER A 14 20.71 24.52 -29.21
CA SER A 14 19.91 23.33 -28.88
C SER A 14 18.52 23.78 -28.43
N ASN A 15 17.49 23.44 -29.21
CA ASN A 15 16.09 23.66 -28.83
C ASN A 15 15.38 22.30 -28.63
N ASP A 16 15.82 21.52 -27.65
CA ASP A 16 14.97 20.47 -27.09
C ASP A 16 14.08 21.11 -26.04
N SER A 17 12.86 21.45 -26.48
CA SER A 17 11.80 22.00 -25.65
C SER A 17 11.32 20.94 -24.65
N CYS A 18 12.07 20.76 -23.56
CA CYS A 18 11.60 20.04 -22.39
C CYS A 18 10.64 20.96 -21.61
N GLY A 19 9.34 20.73 -21.80
CA GLY A 19 8.30 21.42 -21.04
C GLY A 19 8.42 21.06 -19.56
N TYR A 20 8.95 22.00 -18.77
CA TYR A 20 8.88 22.00 -17.31
C TYR A 20 7.42 22.22 -16.90
N TYR A 21 6.75 21.16 -16.45
CA TYR A 21 5.45 21.30 -15.79
C TYR A 21 5.67 21.49 -14.28
N TYR A 22 5.27 22.67 -13.82
CA TYR A 22 5.29 23.08 -12.42
C TYR A 22 4.40 22.15 -11.58
N ALA A 23 5.01 21.49 -10.60
CA ALA A 23 4.31 20.99 -9.43
C ALA A 23 3.92 22.22 -8.59
N SER A 24 2.63 22.51 -8.53
CA SER A 24 2.09 23.45 -7.55
C SER A 24 1.51 22.66 -6.41
N ASP A 25 2.04 22.95 -5.22
CA ASP A 25 1.60 22.52 -3.91
C ASP A 25 0.09 22.73 -3.76
N ASP A 26 -0.65 21.66 -3.46
CA ASP A 26 -1.64 21.61 -2.37
C ASP A 26 -2.41 20.26 -2.37
N GLU A 27 -2.58 19.74 -1.15
CA GLU A 27 -3.40 18.60 -0.71
C GLU A 27 -2.88 17.17 -0.98
N TRP A 28 -1.95 16.78 -0.11
CA TRP A 28 -1.36 15.46 0.04
C TRP A 28 -2.37 14.43 0.59
N ASP A 29 -3.05 13.69 -0.29
CA ASP A 29 -3.57 12.36 0.04
C ASP A 29 -2.42 11.34 0.05
N GLU A 30 -1.63 11.37 1.13
CA GLU A 30 -0.59 10.38 1.42
C GLU A 30 -1.23 9.04 1.84
N ASP A 31 -1.62 8.21 0.87
CA ASP A 31 -1.81 6.78 1.13
C ASP A 31 -1.10 5.93 0.09
N GLU A 32 -0.47 4.86 0.59
CA GLU A 32 0.20 3.77 -0.15
C GLU A 32 1.70 3.98 -0.51
N GLY A 33 2.44 4.69 0.34
CA GLY A 33 3.88 4.46 0.52
C GLY A 33 4.14 3.12 1.21
N LEU A 34 3.95 2.01 0.50
CA LEU A 34 4.36 0.69 0.96
C LEU A 34 5.89 0.60 0.88
N GLU A 35 6.58 1.11 1.91
CA GLU A 35 7.95 0.68 2.15
C GLU A 35 7.91 -0.81 2.45
N CYS A 36 8.54 -1.57 1.56
CA CYS A 36 8.61 -3.01 1.66
C CYS A 36 9.21 -3.38 3.02
N TYR A 37 8.42 -3.97 3.92
CA TYR A 37 8.88 -4.45 5.22
C TYR A 37 8.31 -5.85 5.53
N GLU A 38 9.13 -6.71 6.13
CA GLU A 38 8.91 -8.09 6.61
C GLU A 38 9.99 -8.27 7.67
N GLY A 39 9.66 -8.51 8.94
CA GLY A 39 9.33 -9.86 9.37
C GLY A 39 10.64 -10.50 9.80
N CYS A 40 10.96 -10.40 11.10
CA CYS A 40 12.14 -11.02 11.66
C CYS A 40 11.90 -12.53 11.79
N GLU A 41 12.72 -13.33 11.13
CA GLU A 41 12.86 -14.75 11.46
C GLU A 41 13.63 -14.84 12.78
N SER A 42 12.94 -15.26 13.84
CA SER A 42 13.60 -15.69 15.08
C SER A 42 13.82 -17.18 14.97
N GLY A 43 15.08 -17.60 14.83
CA GLY A 43 15.48 -19.00 14.86
C GLY A 43 15.04 -19.67 16.16
N GLU A 44 14.32 -20.78 16.02
CA GLU A 44 13.95 -21.64 17.13
C GLU A 44 15.11 -22.55 17.49
N LYS A 45 15.59 -22.41 18.72
CA LYS A 45 16.54 -23.29 19.37
C LYS A 45 15.77 -24.46 19.99
N SER A 46 16.10 -25.66 19.55
CA SER A 46 15.61 -26.95 20.05
C SER A 46 15.95 -27.17 21.53
N VAL A 47 14.95 -27.53 22.34
CA VAL A 47 15.09 -28.42 23.52
C VAL A 47 13.78 -29.22 23.63
N GLY A 48 13.88 -30.54 23.75
CA GLY A 48 12.78 -31.51 23.59
C GLY A 48 11.91 -31.74 24.83
N ASP A 49 10.84 -32.51 24.64
CA ASP A 49 10.61 -33.82 25.29
C ASP A 49 9.22 -34.36 24.90
N ALA A 50 9.15 -35.69 24.74
CA ALA A 50 7.97 -36.44 24.30
C ALA A 50 7.05 -36.82 25.48
N VAL A 51 5.72 -36.78 25.30
CA VAL A 51 4.80 -37.82 25.81
C VAL A 51 3.56 -37.92 24.89
N ASP A 52 3.23 -39.18 24.60
CA ASP A 52 2.15 -39.74 23.78
C ASP A 52 0.76 -39.59 24.44
N GLY A 53 -0.30 -39.50 23.63
CA GLY A 53 -1.66 -39.22 24.12
C GLY A 53 -2.75 -39.29 23.05
N ASN A 54 -2.96 -40.49 22.51
CA ASN A 54 -4.01 -40.85 21.56
C ASN A 54 -5.44 -40.63 22.12
N ARG A 55 -6.30 -39.88 21.41
CA ARG A 55 -7.77 -40.02 21.55
C ARG A 55 -8.51 -39.67 20.25
N SER A 56 -9.12 -40.70 19.70
CA SER A 56 -9.99 -40.73 18.52
C SER A 56 -11.38 -40.11 18.77
N GLY A 57 -12.00 -39.62 17.70
CA GLY A 57 -13.42 -39.27 17.64
C GLY A 57 -13.72 -38.27 16.53
N GLY A 58 -14.08 -38.77 15.35
CA GLY A 58 -14.46 -37.96 14.19
C GLY A 58 -15.94 -37.57 14.15
N ALA A 59 -16.26 -36.62 13.28
CA ALA A 59 -17.40 -36.62 12.38
C ALA A 59 -17.28 -35.42 11.43
N ASP A 60 -17.49 -35.72 10.17
CA ASP A 60 -17.35 -34.90 8.98
C ASP A 60 -18.33 -33.72 8.92
N ASP A 61 -17.87 -32.60 8.37
CA ASP A 61 -18.70 -31.62 7.64
C ASP A 61 -17.76 -30.72 6.80
N VAL A 62 -17.19 -31.30 5.74
CA VAL A 62 -16.50 -30.56 4.69
C VAL A 62 -17.53 -29.84 3.83
N ALA A 63 -17.85 -28.60 4.19
CA ALA A 63 -18.53 -27.69 3.30
C ALA A 63 -17.62 -27.42 2.08
N GLU A 64 -18.13 -27.78 0.90
CA GLU A 64 -17.50 -27.59 -0.40
C GLU A 64 -16.81 -26.24 -0.52
N GLY A 65 -15.48 -26.26 -0.60
CA GLY A 65 -14.70 -25.17 -1.15
C GLY A 65 -15.00 -25.08 -2.64
N GLY A 66 -15.99 -24.27 -3.00
CA GLY A 66 -16.27 -23.93 -4.39
C GLY A 66 -14.98 -23.43 -5.04
N LEU A 67 -14.44 -24.23 -5.97
CA LEU A 67 -13.37 -23.81 -6.87
C LEU A 67 -13.91 -22.63 -7.69
N SER A 68 -13.65 -21.42 -7.21
CA SER A 68 -13.93 -20.21 -7.96
C SER A 68 -13.19 -20.32 -9.28
N ARG A 69 -13.93 -20.15 -10.38
CA ARG A 69 -13.39 -20.17 -11.75
C ARG A 69 -12.12 -19.29 -11.78
N PRO A 70 -11.01 -19.75 -12.39
CA PRO A 70 -9.82 -18.93 -12.53
C PRO A 70 -10.21 -17.62 -13.23
N VAL A 71 -10.08 -16.51 -12.51
CA VAL A 71 -10.42 -15.17 -13.02
C VAL A 71 -9.33 -14.76 -14.00
N ASP A 72 -9.70 -14.41 -15.21
CA ASP A 72 -8.77 -14.04 -16.28
C ASP A 72 -8.74 -12.52 -16.51
N THR A 73 -7.68 -12.02 -17.14
CA THR A 73 -7.56 -10.65 -17.63
C THR A 73 -8.74 -10.23 -18.50
N GLN A 74 -9.30 -11.18 -19.25
CA GLN A 74 -10.51 -10.96 -20.04
C GLN A 74 -11.72 -10.60 -19.20
N ASP A 75 -11.79 -11.03 -17.93
CA ASP A 75 -12.84 -10.61 -17.01
C ASP A 75 -12.72 -9.13 -16.62
N PHE A 76 -11.59 -8.46 -16.88
CA PHE A 76 -11.44 -7.00 -16.71
C PHE A 76 -11.64 -6.22 -18.00
N SER A 77 -11.52 -6.88 -19.16
CA SER A 77 -11.76 -6.23 -20.44
C SER A 77 -13.23 -5.80 -20.54
N GLY A 78 -13.47 -4.49 -20.74
CA GLY A 78 -14.82 -3.94 -20.84
C GLY A 78 -15.58 -3.77 -19.52
N LYS A 79 -14.95 -4.00 -18.36
CA LYS A 79 -15.57 -3.67 -17.07
C LYS A 79 -15.65 -2.15 -16.87
N GLU A 80 -16.80 -1.74 -16.35
CA GLU A 80 -17.11 -0.38 -15.94
C GLU A 80 -17.34 -0.36 -14.43
N PHE A 81 -16.87 0.68 -13.76
CA PHE A 81 -17.02 0.88 -12.33
C PHE A 81 -17.64 2.25 -12.06
N ALA A 82 -18.45 2.36 -11.01
CA ALA A 82 -19.03 3.64 -10.60
C ALA A 82 -17.97 4.57 -9.99
N THR A 83 -17.03 4.01 -9.21
CA THR A 83 -16.01 4.77 -8.47
C THR A 83 -14.59 4.22 -8.70
N GLU A 84 -13.55 5.02 -8.38
CA GLU A 84 -12.16 4.56 -8.35
C GLU A 84 -11.99 3.43 -7.33
N GLU A 85 -12.68 3.56 -6.19
CA GLU A 85 -12.64 2.62 -5.08
C GLU A 85 -13.18 1.25 -5.48
N ASP A 86 -14.28 1.20 -6.24
CA ASP A 86 -14.85 -0.04 -6.74
C ASP A 86 -13.89 -0.75 -7.70
N ALA A 87 -13.26 0.01 -8.61
CA ALA A 87 -12.25 -0.52 -9.52
C ALA A 87 -11.04 -1.08 -8.75
N TYR A 88 -10.59 -0.37 -7.72
CA TYR A 88 -9.51 -0.82 -6.84
C TYR A 88 -9.89 -2.08 -6.06
N ALA A 89 -11.11 -2.15 -5.53
CA ALA A 89 -11.61 -3.32 -4.80
C ALA A 89 -11.68 -4.55 -5.72
N ALA A 90 -12.20 -4.39 -6.94
CA ALA A 90 -12.26 -5.46 -7.92
C ALA A 90 -10.87 -5.97 -8.29
N TYR A 91 -9.91 -5.08 -8.54
CA TYR A 91 -8.53 -5.47 -8.84
C TYR A 91 -7.83 -6.11 -7.64
N LYS A 92 -8.14 -5.66 -6.42
CA LYS A 92 -7.62 -6.28 -5.20
C LYS A 92 -8.09 -7.73 -5.05
N GLU A 93 -9.37 -8.01 -5.31
CA GLU A 93 -9.88 -9.38 -5.29
C GLU A 93 -9.26 -10.25 -6.39
N PHE A 94 -9.08 -9.71 -7.60
CA PHE A 94 -8.31 -10.39 -8.66
C PHE A 94 -6.91 -10.75 -8.20
N ALA A 95 -6.18 -9.80 -7.62
CA ALA A 95 -4.83 -10.02 -7.13
C ALA A 95 -4.78 -11.03 -5.97
N LYS A 96 -5.80 -11.07 -5.10
CA LYS A 96 -5.93 -12.10 -4.05
C LYS A 96 -6.09 -13.49 -4.62
N LEU A 97 -6.87 -13.65 -5.69
CA LEU A 97 -7.06 -14.95 -6.34
C LEU A 97 -5.78 -15.37 -7.08
N ARG A 98 -5.10 -14.40 -7.71
CA ARG A 98 -3.87 -14.65 -8.47
C ARG A 98 -2.61 -14.82 -7.64
N GLY A 99 -2.56 -14.30 -6.41
CA GLY A 99 -1.39 -14.51 -5.55
C GLY A 99 -0.46 -13.32 -5.39
N PHE A 100 -0.88 -12.09 -5.72
CA PHE A 100 -0.04 -10.90 -5.58
C PHE A 100 -0.73 -9.80 -4.78
N GLY A 101 0.09 -8.90 -4.23
CA GLY A 101 -0.39 -7.70 -3.58
C GLY A 101 -0.52 -6.51 -4.52
N VAL A 102 -1.43 -5.58 -4.22
CA VAL A 102 -1.72 -4.40 -5.04
C VAL A 102 -1.32 -3.11 -4.32
N ARG A 103 -0.71 -2.18 -5.06
CA ARG A 103 -0.38 -0.83 -4.64
C ARG A 103 -1.09 0.20 -5.52
N LYS A 104 -1.59 1.30 -4.93
CA LYS A 104 -2.08 2.43 -5.72
C LYS A 104 -0.89 3.15 -6.36
N GLY A 105 -1.04 3.45 -7.64
CA GLY A 105 -0.02 4.02 -8.49
C GLY A 105 -0.32 5.46 -8.89
N ASP A 106 0.17 5.81 -10.07
CA ASP A 106 0.11 7.16 -10.60
C ASP A 106 -1.33 7.65 -10.81
N VAL A 107 -1.46 8.97 -10.75
CA VAL A 107 -2.70 9.72 -10.90
C VAL A 107 -2.55 10.69 -12.06
N ALA A 108 -3.57 10.86 -12.89
CA ALA A 108 -3.67 12.05 -13.72
C ALA A 108 -4.97 12.81 -13.41
N ARG A 109 -4.85 14.14 -13.35
CA ARG A 109 -5.96 15.07 -13.15
C ARG A 109 -6.01 16.08 -14.28
N VAL A 110 -7.21 16.50 -14.68
CA VAL A 110 -7.45 17.60 -15.60
C VAL A 110 -8.43 18.56 -14.92
N ASN A 111 -8.05 19.82 -14.78
CA ASN A 111 -8.84 20.84 -14.07
C ASN A 111 -9.26 20.41 -12.66
N GLY A 112 -8.38 19.73 -11.92
CA GLY A 112 -8.64 19.19 -10.58
C GLY A 112 -9.43 17.88 -10.55
N VAL A 113 -10.05 17.46 -11.66
CA VAL A 113 -10.83 16.22 -11.74
C VAL A 113 -9.90 15.04 -12.02
N LEU A 114 -10.06 13.95 -11.25
CA LEU A 114 -9.34 12.69 -11.46
C LEU A 114 -9.81 12.01 -12.75
N ILE A 115 -8.91 11.89 -13.73
CA ILE A 115 -9.22 11.31 -15.04
C ILE A 115 -8.55 9.95 -15.28
N ARG A 116 -7.51 9.62 -14.51
CA ARG A 116 -6.76 8.37 -14.67
C ARG A 116 -6.18 7.94 -13.34
N ARG A 117 -6.21 6.62 -13.10
CA ARG A 117 -5.53 5.98 -11.98
C ARG A 117 -4.86 4.69 -12.45
N ASP A 118 -3.64 4.49 -11.99
CA ASP A 118 -2.90 3.25 -12.20
C ASP A 118 -2.82 2.45 -10.89
N PHE A 119 -2.84 1.12 -11.00
CA PHE A 119 -2.62 0.18 -9.92
C PHE A 119 -1.51 -0.79 -10.30
N PHE A 120 -0.61 -1.06 -9.35
CA PHE A 120 0.61 -1.82 -9.59
C PHE A 120 0.70 -3.06 -8.71
N CYS A 121 1.47 -4.06 -9.14
CA CYS A 121 1.93 -5.11 -8.25
C CYS A 121 2.79 -4.51 -7.10
N HIS A 122 2.70 -5.11 -5.91
CA HIS A 122 3.53 -4.76 -4.76
C HIS A 122 5.04 -4.86 -5.02
N ARG A 123 5.46 -5.66 -6.01
CA ARG A 123 6.87 -5.79 -6.42
C ARG A 123 7.28 -4.89 -7.59
N GLN A 124 6.45 -3.93 -7.99
CA GLN A 124 6.78 -2.96 -9.04
C GLN A 124 7.98 -2.08 -8.67
N GLY A 125 8.79 -1.76 -9.68
CA GLY A 125 9.90 -0.80 -9.59
C GLY A 125 11.21 -1.42 -9.10
N THR A 126 12.22 -0.59 -8.92
CA THR A 126 13.54 -0.98 -8.43
C THR A 126 13.85 -0.30 -7.11
N ARG A 127 14.63 -0.96 -6.26
CA ARG A 127 15.05 -0.38 -4.98
C ARG A 127 15.97 0.81 -5.24
N HIS A 128 15.72 1.93 -4.56
CA HIS A 128 16.48 3.16 -4.77
C HIS A 128 17.98 2.95 -4.43
N PRO A 129 18.93 3.46 -5.25
CA PRO A 129 20.37 3.27 -5.07
C PRO A 129 20.91 3.52 -3.66
N LYS A 130 20.39 4.57 -2.98
CA LYS A 130 20.68 4.93 -1.57
C LYS A 130 20.55 3.79 -0.55
N HIS A 131 19.94 2.67 -0.92
CA HIS A 131 19.72 1.54 -0.03
C HIS A 131 20.70 0.39 -0.20
N TYR A 132 21.55 0.36 -1.24
CA TYR A 132 22.54 -0.71 -1.44
C TYR A 132 23.82 -0.45 -0.63
N ASP A 133 24.36 0.78 -0.67
CA ASP A 133 25.64 1.11 -0.02
C ASP A 133 25.46 1.75 1.35
N ARG A 134 24.97 0.98 2.33
CA ARG A 134 24.89 1.44 3.73
C ARG A 134 25.72 0.55 4.67
N PRO A 135 27.07 0.70 4.67
CA PRO A 135 27.96 -0.13 5.49
C PRO A 135 27.76 0.03 7.01
N GLU A 136 27.06 1.09 7.44
CA GLU A 136 26.70 1.34 8.85
C GLU A 136 25.49 0.49 9.34
N ARG A 137 24.83 -0.28 8.47
CA ARG A 137 23.71 -1.14 8.89
C ARG A 137 24.22 -2.34 9.69
N VAL A 138 23.79 -2.43 10.94
CA VAL A 138 24.02 -3.59 11.83
C VAL A 138 23.11 -4.77 11.48
N ARG A 139 21.98 -4.52 10.80
CA ARG A 139 21.01 -5.56 10.41
C ARG A 139 21.29 -6.01 8.98
N GLU A 140 21.13 -7.31 8.71
CA GLU A 140 21.28 -7.90 7.38
C GLU A 140 20.50 -7.12 6.31
N GLU A 141 21.06 -7.14 5.10
CA GLU A 141 20.41 -6.52 3.98
C GLU A 141 19.10 -7.22 3.67
N ARG A 142 18.05 -6.41 3.62
CA ARG A 142 16.69 -6.84 3.34
C ARG A 142 16.60 -7.37 1.91
N LEU A 143 15.98 -8.54 1.74
CA LEU A 143 15.68 -9.12 0.42
C LEU A 143 14.99 -8.10 -0.50
N GLU A 144 15.38 -8.13 -1.78
CA GLU A 144 14.81 -7.29 -2.81
C GLU A 144 13.32 -7.56 -2.96
N SER A 145 12.54 -6.56 -2.57
CA SER A 145 11.08 -6.63 -2.51
C SER A 145 10.42 -6.02 -3.74
N CYS A 146 11.18 -5.26 -4.53
CA CYS A 146 10.80 -4.72 -5.82
C CYS A 146 11.67 -5.38 -6.88
N THR A 147 11.04 -6.05 -7.85
CA THR A 147 11.69 -6.87 -8.89
C THR A 147 11.52 -6.25 -10.27
N ASP A 148 11.06 -4.99 -10.34
CA ASP A 148 10.59 -4.34 -11.56
C ASP A 148 9.45 -5.10 -12.26
N CYS A 149 8.56 -5.70 -11.46
CA CYS A 149 7.37 -6.37 -11.96
C CYS A 149 6.52 -5.41 -12.79
N LYS A 150 6.05 -5.82 -13.98
CA LYS A 150 5.28 -4.97 -14.92
C LYS A 150 3.76 -5.18 -14.85
N ALA A 151 3.28 -5.98 -13.91
CA ALA A 151 1.85 -6.22 -13.75
C ALA A 151 1.14 -4.94 -13.30
N THR A 152 0.22 -4.44 -14.13
CA THR A 152 -0.44 -3.14 -13.97
C THR A 152 -1.90 -3.18 -14.41
N LEU A 153 -2.75 -2.42 -13.72
CA LEU A 153 -4.11 -2.09 -14.17
C LEU A 153 -4.23 -0.58 -14.31
N LYS A 154 -4.66 -0.10 -15.47
CA LYS A 154 -4.89 1.32 -15.74
C LYS A 154 -6.35 1.57 -16.00
N ILE A 155 -6.94 2.50 -15.25
CA ILE A 155 -8.33 2.94 -15.43
C ILE A 155 -8.39 4.41 -15.82
N TYR A 156 -9.44 4.78 -16.53
CA TYR A 156 -9.73 6.16 -16.90
C TYR A 156 -11.19 6.51 -16.64
N TYR A 157 -11.43 7.77 -16.35
CA TYR A 157 -12.78 8.29 -16.15
C TYR A 157 -13.38 8.69 -17.48
N ASP A 158 -14.52 8.10 -17.82
CA ASP A 158 -15.33 8.45 -18.96
C ASP A 158 -16.37 9.50 -18.54
N MET A 159 -16.14 10.74 -18.96
CA MET A 159 -17.03 11.86 -18.61
C MET A 159 -18.42 11.75 -19.26
N GLN A 160 -18.56 11.08 -20.40
CA GLN A 160 -19.84 11.01 -21.11
C GLN A 160 -20.81 10.09 -20.38
N HIS A 161 -20.29 8.96 -19.90
CA HIS A 161 -21.06 7.95 -19.20
C HIS A 161 -20.94 8.05 -17.66
N SER A 162 -20.08 8.94 -17.16
CA SER A 162 -19.77 9.11 -15.73
C SER A 162 -19.35 7.81 -15.05
N VAL A 163 -18.49 7.03 -15.71
CA VAL A 163 -18.01 5.72 -15.23
C VAL A 163 -16.50 5.59 -15.39
N TRP A 164 -15.90 4.75 -14.57
CA TRP A 164 -14.50 4.34 -14.67
C TRP A 164 -14.36 3.11 -15.55
N ARG A 165 -13.57 3.21 -16.63
CA ARG A 165 -13.33 2.13 -17.58
C ARG A 165 -11.90 1.60 -17.47
N VAL A 166 -11.73 0.29 -17.66
CA VAL A 166 -10.40 -0.32 -17.77
C VAL A 166 -9.80 0.02 -19.13
N ARG A 167 -8.62 0.66 -19.14
CA ARG A 167 -7.85 0.94 -20.36
C ARG A 167 -6.89 -0.19 -20.71
N THR A 168 -6.18 -0.69 -19.70
CA THR A 168 -5.10 -1.66 -19.90
C THR A 168 -4.97 -2.51 -18.66
N ILE A 169 -4.86 -3.81 -18.85
CA ILE A 169 -4.50 -4.78 -17.82
C ILE A 169 -3.31 -5.60 -18.31
N VAL A 170 -2.30 -5.74 -17.47
CA VAL A 170 -1.11 -6.57 -17.70
C VAL A 170 -0.97 -7.49 -16.51
N ASP A 171 -1.04 -8.80 -16.74
CA ASP A 171 -0.96 -9.87 -15.72
C ASP A 171 0.32 -10.72 -15.89
N GLU A 172 1.36 -10.10 -16.46
CA GLU A 172 2.68 -10.71 -16.57
C GLU A 172 3.52 -10.37 -15.34
N HIS A 173 3.93 -11.41 -14.62
CA HIS A 173 4.75 -11.31 -13.43
C HIS A 173 6.14 -11.93 -13.68
N ASN A 174 7.17 -11.27 -13.16
CA ASN A 174 8.55 -11.73 -13.21
C ASN A 174 9.03 -12.32 -11.87
N HIS A 175 8.08 -12.65 -10.99
CA HIS A 175 8.31 -13.23 -9.68
C HIS A 175 7.26 -14.29 -9.41
N GLU A 176 7.57 -15.20 -8.49
CA GLU A 176 6.60 -16.20 -8.04
C GLU A 176 5.41 -15.54 -7.35
N LEU A 177 4.22 -16.07 -7.64
CA LEU A 177 2.96 -15.65 -7.03
C LEU A 177 2.71 -16.50 -5.79
N ALA A 178 2.19 -15.88 -4.73
CA ALA A 178 1.84 -16.59 -3.52
C ALA A 178 0.67 -17.55 -3.79
N PRO A 179 0.71 -18.79 -3.28
CA PRO A 179 -0.45 -19.68 -3.34
C PRO A 179 -1.68 -19.00 -2.75
N THR A 180 -2.85 -19.19 -3.37
CA THR A 180 -4.11 -18.52 -2.96
C THR A 180 -4.42 -18.71 -1.48
N VAL A 181 -4.06 -19.86 -0.90
CA VAL A 181 -4.21 -20.16 0.53
C VAL A 181 -3.41 -19.23 1.44
N PHE A 182 -2.33 -18.63 0.96
CA PHE A 182 -1.44 -17.74 1.72
C PHE A 182 -1.61 -16.25 1.37
N THR A 183 -2.52 -15.90 0.46
CA THR A 183 -2.65 -14.50 0.00
C THR A 183 -3.18 -13.56 1.07
N HIS A 184 -3.90 -14.09 2.05
CA HIS A 184 -4.32 -13.32 3.22
C HIS A 184 -3.13 -12.89 4.10
N PHE A 185 -1.94 -13.48 3.93
CA PHE A 185 -0.71 -13.01 4.57
C PHE A 185 -0.03 -11.88 3.80
N LEU A 186 -0.45 -11.53 2.57
CA LEU A 186 0.14 -10.40 1.86
C LEU A 186 -0.31 -9.07 2.50
N PRO A 187 0.60 -8.12 2.80
CA PRO A 187 0.28 -6.88 3.49
C PRO A 187 -0.86 -6.06 2.84
N SER A 188 -0.93 -6.02 1.51
CA SER A 188 -1.98 -5.29 0.79
C SER A 188 -3.40 -5.84 1.02
N HIS A 189 -3.49 -7.11 1.44
CA HIS A 189 -4.72 -7.83 1.70
C HIS A 189 -5.04 -7.90 3.19
N GLN A 190 -4.06 -7.66 4.06
CA GLN A 190 -4.21 -7.58 5.50
C GLN A 190 -4.80 -6.23 5.93
N LYS A 191 -6.11 -6.04 5.80
CA LYS A 191 -6.82 -4.91 6.42
C LYS A 191 -7.75 -5.42 7.52
N MET A 192 -7.67 -4.80 8.69
CA MET A 192 -8.71 -4.99 9.72
C MET A 192 -10.05 -4.53 9.16
N SER A 193 -11.08 -5.36 9.37
CA SER A 193 -12.47 -4.91 9.20
C SER A 193 -12.78 -3.79 10.21
N ASP A 194 -13.80 -2.99 9.90
CA ASP A 194 -14.19 -1.90 10.78
C ASP A 194 -14.70 -2.39 12.13
N ASP A 195 -15.38 -3.54 12.16
CA ASP A 195 -15.78 -4.21 13.40
C ASP A 195 -14.57 -4.60 14.26
N ASN A 196 -13.55 -5.22 13.64
CA ASN A 196 -12.32 -5.59 14.33
C ASN A 196 -11.58 -4.34 14.85
N LYS A 197 -11.59 -3.24 14.08
CA LYS A 197 -11.01 -1.97 14.54
C LYS A 197 -11.76 -1.44 15.75
N ALA A 198 -13.08 -1.43 15.73
CA ALA A 198 -13.91 -0.95 16.83
C ALA A 198 -13.71 -1.77 18.10
N GLN A 199 -13.61 -3.09 17.96
CA GLN A 199 -13.35 -4.00 19.07
C GLN A 199 -11.95 -3.78 19.66
N VAL A 200 -10.92 -3.65 18.82
CA VAL A 200 -9.55 -3.33 19.25
C VAL A 200 -9.49 -1.96 19.95
N ASP A 201 -10.18 -0.95 19.42
CA ASP A 201 -10.27 0.38 20.03
C ASP A 201 -10.95 0.32 21.41
N SER A 202 -12.04 -0.45 21.55
CA SER A 202 -12.72 -0.70 22.82
C SER A 202 -11.77 -1.32 23.85
N PHE A 203 -11.09 -2.42 23.52
CA PHE A 203 -10.15 -3.05 24.46
C PHE A 203 -9.00 -2.12 24.87
N LYS A 204 -8.52 -1.27 23.97
CA LYS A 204 -7.51 -0.26 24.28
C LYS A 204 -8.02 0.81 25.23
N GLN A 205 -9.27 1.23 25.08
CA GLN A 205 -9.92 2.16 26.00
C GLN A 205 -9.95 1.59 27.43
N PHE A 206 -10.12 0.28 27.58
CA PHE A 206 -10.05 -0.43 28.86
C PHE A 206 -8.62 -0.81 29.30
N GLY A 207 -7.58 -0.27 28.64
CA GLY A 207 -6.19 -0.46 29.06
C GLY A 207 -5.60 -1.84 28.76
N SER A 208 -6.23 -2.63 27.89
CA SER A 208 -5.67 -3.93 27.49
C SER A 208 -4.43 -3.74 26.62
N SER A 209 -3.37 -4.49 26.93
CA SER A 209 -2.15 -4.46 26.13
C SER A 209 -2.41 -5.05 24.74
N THR A 210 -1.75 -4.52 23.70
CA THR A 210 -1.92 -4.99 22.32
C THR A 210 -1.70 -6.50 22.20
N SER A 211 -0.78 -7.08 22.96
CA SER A 211 -0.55 -8.53 22.94
C SER A 211 -1.77 -9.33 23.43
N LYS A 212 -2.44 -8.88 24.51
CA LYS A 212 -3.66 -9.53 25.00
C LYS A 212 -4.82 -9.40 24.01
N ILE A 213 -4.95 -8.22 23.40
CA ILE A 213 -5.96 -7.97 22.37
C ILE A 213 -5.76 -8.92 21.19
N MET A 214 -4.53 -9.02 20.67
CA MET A 214 -4.23 -9.92 19.54
C MET A 214 -4.49 -11.39 19.89
N ALA A 215 -4.13 -11.83 21.11
CA ALA A 215 -4.42 -13.21 21.56
C ALA A 215 -5.93 -13.49 21.62
N TYR A 216 -6.72 -12.53 22.10
CA TYR A 216 -8.17 -12.63 22.11
C TYR A 216 -8.75 -12.72 20.70
N MET A 217 -8.33 -11.82 19.79
CA MET A 217 -8.80 -11.81 18.40
C MET A 217 -8.42 -13.13 17.69
N ALA A 218 -7.22 -13.65 17.93
CA ALA A 218 -6.78 -14.95 17.41
C ALA A 218 -7.70 -16.07 17.93
N GLY A 219 -8.00 -16.10 19.23
CA GLY A 219 -8.90 -17.07 19.82
C GLY A 219 -10.30 -17.06 19.17
N GLN A 220 -10.85 -15.88 18.90
CA GLN A 220 -12.14 -15.76 18.19
C GLN A 220 -12.09 -16.25 16.75
N SER A 221 -10.95 -16.07 16.09
CA SER A 221 -10.77 -16.39 14.67
C SER A 221 -10.30 -17.83 14.43
N GLY A 222 -10.11 -18.64 15.48
CA GLY A 222 -9.58 -20.02 15.34
C GLY A 222 -8.04 -20.09 15.24
N GLY A 223 -7.33 -19.05 15.67
CA GLY A 223 -5.87 -18.99 15.75
C GLY A 223 -5.27 -17.78 15.03
N TYR A 224 -3.95 -17.58 15.22
CA TYR A 224 -3.23 -16.47 14.58
C TYR A 224 -3.14 -16.60 13.07
N GLY A 225 -3.11 -17.83 12.55
CA GLY A 225 -3.08 -18.08 11.11
C GLY A 225 -4.37 -17.66 10.38
N MET A 226 -5.47 -17.50 11.10
CA MET A 226 -6.75 -17.06 10.52
C MET A 226 -6.98 -15.55 10.66
N LEU A 227 -6.11 -14.85 11.39
CA LEU A 227 -6.22 -13.41 11.52
C LEU A 227 -5.86 -12.72 10.21
N ARG A 228 -6.81 -11.93 9.71
CA ARG A 228 -6.63 -11.10 8.50
C ARG A 228 -5.76 -9.85 8.74
N PHE A 229 -5.14 -9.72 9.91
CA PHE A 229 -4.31 -8.58 10.27
C PHE A 229 -3.30 -8.93 11.35
N THR A 230 -2.17 -8.23 11.33
CA THR A 230 -1.09 -8.46 12.29
C THR A 230 -1.02 -7.37 13.37
N LYS A 231 -0.29 -7.67 14.45
CA LYS A 231 0.07 -6.68 15.48
C LYS A 231 0.73 -5.43 14.87
N ARG A 232 1.51 -5.61 13.81
CA ARG A 232 2.22 -4.53 13.12
C ARG A 232 1.26 -3.59 12.40
N GLU A 233 0.22 -4.12 11.74
CA GLU A 233 -0.83 -3.30 11.13
C GLU A 233 -1.56 -2.44 12.18
N GLU A 234 -1.84 -3.00 13.37
CA GLU A 234 -2.44 -2.19 14.44
C GLU A 234 -1.48 -1.11 14.96
N LEU A 235 -0.17 -1.38 15.02
CA LEU A 235 0.82 -0.36 15.35
C LEU A 235 0.84 0.76 14.30
N ARG A 236 0.89 0.41 13.01
CA ARG A 236 0.83 1.36 11.88
C ARG A 236 -0.43 2.23 11.96
N ARG A 237 -1.59 1.62 12.22
CA ARG A 237 -2.87 2.34 12.37
C ARG A 237 -2.81 3.34 13.52
N THR A 238 -2.31 2.94 14.68
CA THR A 238 -2.21 3.86 15.82
C THR A 238 -1.21 5.00 15.60
N GLN A 239 -0.11 4.75 14.89
CA GLN A 239 0.84 5.78 14.50
C GLN A 239 0.17 6.79 13.55
N LYS A 240 -0.55 6.31 12.52
CA LYS A 240 -1.31 7.16 11.57
C LYS A 240 -2.40 7.99 12.28
N LYS A 241 -3.14 7.40 13.22
CA LYS A 241 -4.10 8.15 14.05
C LYS A 241 -3.43 9.28 14.84
N LYS A 242 -2.22 9.05 15.37
CA LYS A 242 -1.47 10.05 16.13
C LYS A 242 -0.92 11.17 15.23
N SER A 243 -0.38 10.83 14.04
CA SER A 243 0.12 11.84 13.08
C SER A 243 -1.01 12.75 12.60
N PHE A 244 -2.13 12.16 12.19
CA PHE A 244 -3.32 12.91 11.76
C PHE A 244 -3.87 13.82 12.87
N ALA A 245 -3.95 13.30 14.10
CA ALA A 245 -4.35 14.12 15.25
C ALA A 245 -3.36 15.25 15.55
N SER A 246 -2.06 15.06 15.29
CA SER A 246 -1.06 16.12 15.44
C SER A 246 -1.14 17.18 14.35
N GLU A 247 -1.40 16.79 13.10
CA GLU A 247 -1.61 17.69 11.96
C GLU A 247 -2.84 18.56 12.16
N LEU A 248 -3.98 17.97 12.58
CA LEU A 248 -5.19 18.71 12.90
C LEU A 248 -4.98 19.73 14.02
N LYS A 249 -4.25 19.35 15.08
CA LYS A 249 -3.90 20.27 16.17
C LYS A 249 -3.02 21.42 15.69
N PHE A 250 -2.05 21.14 14.82
CA PHE A 250 -1.18 22.16 14.24
C PHE A 250 -1.97 23.12 13.33
N GLY A 251 -2.86 22.60 12.47
CA GLY A 251 -3.71 23.39 11.59
C GLY A 251 -4.71 24.29 12.35
N LEU A 252 -5.32 23.78 13.43
CA LEU A 252 -6.18 24.56 14.31
C LEU A 252 -5.42 25.67 15.04
N ASN A 253 -4.23 25.37 15.58
CA ASN A 253 -3.38 26.36 16.25
C ASN A 253 -2.89 27.45 15.29
N SER A 254 -2.52 27.08 14.06
CA SER A 254 -2.16 28.04 13.00
C SER A 254 -3.33 28.96 12.65
N SER A 255 -4.54 28.40 12.51
CA SER A 255 -5.76 29.18 12.23
C SER A 255 -6.16 30.12 13.36
N LEU A 256 -6.02 29.69 14.62
CA LEU A 256 -6.26 30.53 15.80
C LEU A 256 -5.25 31.68 15.88
N ASN A 257 -3.96 31.42 15.62
CA ASN A 257 -2.92 32.45 15.59
C ASN A 257 -3.18 33.48 14.49
N LYS A 258 -3.59 33.07 13.29
CA LYS A 258 -3.98 33.99 12.21
C LYS A 258 -5.15 34.90 12.62
N LYS A 259 -6.21 34.34 13.22
CA LYS A 259 -7.35 35.12 13.73
C LYS A 259 -6.97 36.08 14.86
N LEU A 260 -6.01 35.71 15.71
CA LEU A 260 -5.52 36.58 16.78
C LEU A 260 -4.73 37.77 16.22
N ILE A 261 -3.89 37.51 15.20
CA ILE A 261 -3.11 38.54 14.50
C ILE A 261 -4.03 39.50 13.74
N GLU A 262 -5.07 39.02 13.07
CA GLU A 262 -6.06 39.87 12.38
C GLU A 262 -6.85 40.75 13.34
N LYS A 263 -7.25 40.22 14.51
CA LYS A 263 -7.93 41.01 15.56
C LYS A 263 -7.03 42.09 16.14
N ASN A 264 -5.74 41.83 16.29
CA ASN A 264 -4.78 42.82 16.80
C ASN A 264 -4.35 43.87 15.75
N LYS A 265 -4.62 43.64 14.46
CA LYS A 265 -4.39 44.61 13.37
C LYS A 265 -5.53 45.62 13.19
N ASN A 266 -6.70 45.38 13.77
CA ASN A 266 -7.85 46.29 13.75
C ASN A 266 -8.32 46.61 15.18
N PRO A 267 -7.57 47.43 15.94
CA PRO A 267 -8.10 48.01 17.17
C PRO A 267 -9.25 48.94 16.76
N ARG A 268 -10.48 48.63 17.20
CA ARG A 268 -11.67 49.45 16.96
C ARG A 268 -11.36 50.92 17.27
N SER A 269 -11.51 51.79 16.27
CA SER A 269 -11.60 53.26 16.40
C SER A 269 -12.80 53.66 17.24
#